data_AF-A0A1X0RCB1-F1
#
_entry.id   AF-A0A1X0RCB1-F1
#
_cell.length_a   1.000
_cell.length_b   1.000
_cell.length_c   1.000
_cell.angle_alpha   90.00
_cell.angle_beta   90.00
_cell.angle_gamma   90.00
#
_symmetry.space_group_name_H-M   'P 1'
#
loop_
_entity.id
_entity.type
_entity.pdbx_description
1 polymer ?
#
loop_
_entity_poly.entity_id
_entity_poly.type
_entity_poly.pdbx_seq_one_letter_code
_entity_poly.pdbx_strand_id
1 'polypeptide(L)'
;STVSVEHFDHFLQTRSEQSTVLSRFYGHIITNHDNGYPLFRKIRLSAYFNNQHANQNLIQGLRAKFREDAVLVMGNWSASHARYHEPIRNLGFQRLLKNHGFQVFLIGEYKVSRCCPTCHNESFHMFRRVPNSRPYQ
;
A
#
# COMPACT_ATOMS: atom_id res chain seq x y z
N SER A 1 -8.33 2.14 27.11
CA SER A 1 -8.36 3.61 26.99
C SER A 1 -9.70 4.02 26.43
N THR A 2 -10.57 4.53 27.28
CA THR A 2 -11.88 5.08 26.87
C THR A 2 -11.62 6.52 26.46
N VAL A 3 -11.99 6.89 25.24
CA VAL A 3 -11.84 8.28 24.77
C VAL A 3 -12.75 9.16 25.63
N SER A 4 -12.21 10.24 26.19
CA SER A 4 -13.00 11.23 26.93
C SER A 4 -14.01 11.87 26.00
N VAL A 5 -15.29 11.90 26.42
CA VAL A 5 -16.40 12.44 25.63
C VAL A 5 -16.14 13.92 25.30
N GLU A 6 -15.66 14.70 26.26
CA GLU A 6 -15.32 16.12 26.09
C GLU A 6 -14.22 16.33 25.03
N HIS A 7 -13.19 15.49 25.03
CA HIS A 7 -12.13 15.56 24.02
C HIS A 7 -12.65 15.19 22.63
N PHE A 8 -13.59 14.26 22.55
CA PHE A 8 -14.21 13.87 21.29
C PHE A 8 -15.13 14.96 20.76
N ASP A 9 -15.94 15.60 21.61
CA ASP A 9 -16.81 16.72 21.24
C ASP A 9 -15.99 17.93 20.78
N HIS A 10 -14.91 18.26 21.50
CA HIS A 10 -13.98 19.31 21.07
C HIS A 10 -13.37 18.99 19.69
N PHE A 11 -12.94 17.74 19.47
CA PHE A 11 -12.44 17.31 18.16
C PHE A 11 -13.49 17.47 17.05
N LEU A 12 -14.74 17.08 17.30
CA LEU A 12 -15.82 17.23 16.32
C LEU A 12 -16.09 18.71 16.00
N GLN A 13 -16.05 19.57 17.00
CA GLN A 13 -16.26 21.01 16.84
C GLN A 13 -15.14 21.65 16.02
N THR A 14 -13.87 21.40 16.38
CA THR A 14 -12.71 21.86 15.59
C THR A 14 -12.75 21.32 14.15
N ARG A 15 -13.15 20.05 13.97
CA ARG A 15 -13.28 19.46 12.63
C ARG A 15 -14.38 20.12 11.81
N SER A 16 -15.51 20.48 12.43
CA SER A 16 -16.61 21.19 11.78
C SER A 16 -16.16 22.57 11.28
N GLU A 17 -15.47 23.33 12.13
CA GLU A 17 -14.90 24.63 11.78
C GLU A 17 -13.93 24.52 10.60
N GLN A 18 -12.98 23.57 10.66
CA GLN A 18 -12.05 23.35 9.55
C GLN A 18 -12.76 22.89 8.27
N SER A 19 -13.81 22.06 8.39
CA SER A 19 -14.58 21.57 7.25
C SER A 19 -15.21 22.72 6.46
N THR A 20 -15.68 23.79 7.11
CA THR A 20 -16.25 24.95 6.40
C THR A 20 -15.20 25.70 5.59
N VAL A 21 -14.01 25.92 6.15
CA VAL A 21 -12.86 26.56 5.47
C VAL A 21 -12.41 25.71 4.28
N LEU A 22 -12.24 24.40 4.50
CA LEU A 22 -11.82 23.46 3.46
C LEU A 22 -12.88 23.30 2.38
N SER A 23 -14.17 23.31 2.73
CA SER A 23 -15.28 23.23 1.77
C SER A 23 -15.25 24.40 0.78
N ARG A 24 -14.95 25.63 1.26
CA ARG A 24 -14.78 26.79 0.38
C ARG A 24 -13.60 26.62 -0.59
N PHE A 25 -12.47 26.12 -0.08
CA PHE A 25 -11.27 25.87 -0.89
C PHE A 25 -11.49 24.76 -1.93
N TYR A 26 -12.07 23.62 -1.53
CA TYR A 26 -12.31 22.46 -2.41
C TYR A 26 -13.54 22.62 -3.31
N GLY A 27 -14.48 23.49 -2.93
CA GLY A 27 -15.65 23.87 -3.71
C GLY A 27 -15.37 24.95 -4.75
N HIS A 28 -14.23 25.66 -4.64
CA HIS A 28 -13.80 26.60 -5.67
C HIS A 28 -13.43 25.87 -6.97
N ILE A 29 -13.93 26.41 -8.09
CA ILE A 29 -13.73 25.94 -9.46
C ILE A 29 -12.39 26.46 -10.03
N ILE A 30 -11.43 26.84 -9.16
CA ILE A 30 -10.19 27.52 -9.55
C ILE A 30 -9.26 26.50 -10.21
N THR A 31 -9.49 26.32 -11.49
CA THR A 31 -8.53 25.87 -12.49
C THR A 31 -8.81 26.74 -13.70
N ASN A 32 -7.79 27.16 -14.45
CA ASN A 32 -7.92 28.04 -15.62
C ASN A 32 -8.86 27.54 -16.74
N HIS A 33 -9.42 26.32 -16.59
CA HIS A 33 -10.45 25.75 -17.45
C HIS A 33 -11.78 25.64 -16.70
N ASP A 34 -12.75 26.48 -17.10
CA ASP A 34 -14.13 26.53 -16.62
C ASP A 34 -14.94 25.28 -17.04
N ASN A 35 -14.55 24.11 -16.54
CA ASN A 35 -15.31 22.87 -16.75
C ASN A 35 -16.40 22.66 -15.68
N GLY A 36 -16.65 23.62 -14.78
CA GLY A 36 -17.71 23.55 -13.76
C GLY A 36 -17.51 22.54 -12.62
N TYR A 37 -16.47 21.69 -12.66
CA TYR A 37 -16.24 20.67 -11.63
C TYR A 37 -15.35 21.17 -10.48
N PRO A 38 -15.70 20.87 -9.21
CA PRO A 38 -14.87 21.18 -8.05
C PRO A 38 -13.49 20.53 -8.09
N LEU A 39 -12.48 21.21 -7.53
CA LEU A 39 -11.08 20.73 -7.49
C LEU A 39 -10.95 19.31 -6.91
N PHE A 40 -11.69 18.99 -5.85
CA PHE A 40 -11.61 17.67 -5.22
C PHE A 40 -12.04 16.53 -6.17
N ARG A 41 -13.00 16.77 -7.07
CA ARG A 41 -13.42 15.78 -8.07
C ARG A 41 -12.31 15.54 -9.09
N LYS A 42 -11.62 16.60 -9.52
CA LYS A 42 -10.49 16.52 -10.44
C LYS A 42 -9.33 15.73 -9.83
N ILE A 43 -8.98 16.01 -8.58
CA ILE A 43 -7.92 15.28 -7.87
C ILE A 43 -8.28 13.79 -7.73
N ARG A 44 -9.53 13.48 -7.36
CA ARG A 44 -10.00 12.08 -7.27
C ARG A 44 -9.94 11.36 -8.61
N LEU A 45 -10.35 12.02 -9.69
CA LEU A 45 -10.31 11.46 -11.03
C LEU A 45 -8.86 11.23 -11.49
N SER A 46 -7.97 12.19 -11.25
CA SER A 46 -6.53 12.06 -11.51
C SER A 46 -5.92 10.90 -10.73
N ALA A 47 -6.21 10.77 -9.43
CA ALA A 47 -5.76 9.65 -8.62
C ALA A 47 -6.27 8.30 -9.16
N TYR A 48 -7.52 8.24 -9.63
CA TYR A 48 -8.06 7.04 -10.28
C TYR A 48 -7.26 6.67 -11.54
N PHE A 49 -7.07 7.62 -12.47
CA PHE A 49 -6.30 7.37 -13.70
C PHE A 49 -4.85 6.99 -13.40
N ASN A 50 -4.19 7.69 -12.49
CA ASN A 50 -2.81 7.39 -12.10
C ASN A 50 -2.67 5.98 -11.51
N ASN A 51 -3.65 5.53 -10.71
CA ASN A 51 -3.67 4.16 -10.21
C ASN A 51 -3.85 3.13 -11.34
N GLN A 52 -4.71 3.41 -12.33
CA GLN A 52 -4.87 2.53 -13.51
C GLN A 52 -3.57 2.43 -14.30
N HIS A 53 -2.92 3.57 -14.59
CA HIS A 53 -1.63 3.61 -15.29
C HIS A 53 -0.53 2.90 -14.50
N ALA A 54 -0.42 3.14 -13.19
CA ALA A 54 0.56 2.47 -12.34
C ALA A 54 0.37 0.94 -12.35
N ASN A 55 -0.88 0.47 -12.27
CA ASN A 55 -1.20 -0.95 -12.36
C ASN A 55 -0.82 -1.51 -13.74
N GLN A 56 -1.17 -0.85 -14.83
CA GLN A 56 -0.81 -1.29 -16.19
C GLN A 56 0.72 -1.37 -16.36
N ASN A 57 1.45 -0.35 -15.92
CA ASN A 57 2.91 -0.31 -15.99
C ASN A 57 3.54 -1.45 -15.18
N LEU A 58 2.99 -1.76 -14.00
CA LEU A 58 3.43 -2.89 -13.19
C LEU A 58 3.23 -4.21 -13.93
N ILE A 59 2.05 -4.45 -14.48
CA ILE A 59 1.73 -5.68 -15.23
C ILE A 59 2.66 -5.82 -16.44
N GLN A 60 2.87 -4.75 -17.19
CA GLN A 60 3.79 -4.75 -18.33
C GLN A 60 5.23 -5.05 -17.90
N GLY A 61 5.70 -4.44 -16.82
CA GLY A 61 7.03 -4.69 -16.27
C GLY A 61 7.21 -6.13 -15.79
N LEU A 62 6.19 -6.71 -15.17
CA LEU A 62 6.20 -8.12 -14.76
C LEU A 62 6.29 -9.06 -15.96
N ARG A 63 5.48 -8.84 -17.00
CA ARG A 63 5.52 -9.66 -18.23
C ARG A 63 6.85 -9.50 -18.97
N ALA A 64 7.38 -8.28 -19.05
CA ALA A 64 8.67 -8.02 -19.70
C ALA A 64 9.82 -8.75 -18.98
N LYS A 65 9.79 -8.78 -17.64
CA LYS A 65 10.86 -9.38 -16.83
C LYS A 65 10.76 -10.89 -16.71
N PHE A 66 9.56 -11.43 -16.53
CA PHE A 66 9.34 -12.84 -16.19
C PHE A 66 8.62 -13.65 -17.26
N ARG A 67 8.25 -13.03 -18.39
CA ARG A 67 7.45 -13.62 -19.49
C ARG A 67 6.00 -13.91 -19.07
N GLU A 68 5.19 -14.41 -20.01
CA GLU A 68 3.74 -14.60 -19.79
C GLU A 68 3.42 -15.77 -18.86
N ASP A 69 4.26 -16.81 -18.83
CA ASP A 69 4.04 -18.03 -18.04
C ASP A 69 4.49 -17.90 -16.57
N ALA A 70 4.72 -16.67 -16.10
CA ALA A 70 5.26 -16.43 -14.77
C ALA A 70 4.25 -16.82 -13.67
N VAL A 71 4.68 -17.70 -12.77
CA VAL A 71 3.96 -18.03 -11.54
C VAL A 71 4.44 -17.10 -10.42
N LEU A 72 3.52 -16.35 -9.83
CA LEU A 72 3.81 -15.43 -8.74
C LEU A 72 3.49 -16.08 -7.40
N VAL A 73 4.52 -16.22 -6.58
CA VAL A 73 4.42 -16.77 -5.23
C VAL A 73 4.61 -15.65 -4.23
N MET A 74 3.60 -15.42 -3.40
CA MET A 74 3.61 -14.36 -2.38
C MET A 74 3.51 -14.97 -0.99
N GLY A 75 4.09 -14.30 0.00
CA GLY A 75 3.88 -14.67 1.38
C GLY A 75 2.47 -14.36 1.88
N ASN A 76 1.96 -15.22 2.75
CA ASN A 76 0.68 -15.01 3.42
C ASN A 76 0.77 -14.07 4.64
N TRP A 77 1.87 -13.31 4.78
CA TRP A 77 2.12 -12.47 5.96
C TRP A 77 0.94 -11.55 6.27
N SER A 78 0.35 -11.78 7.43
CA SER A 78 -0.58 -10.88 8.09
C SER A 78 0.14 -10.24 9.27
N ALA A 79 0.43 -8.94 9.21
CA ALA A 79 0.93 -8.22 10.37
C ALA A 79 -0.11 -8.25 11.50
N SER A 80 0.32 -8.32 12.76
CA SER A 80 -0.57 -8.17 13.90
C SER A 80 -1.27 -6.82 13.85
N HIS A 81 -2.58 -6.85 14.07
CA HIS A 81 -3.47 -5.71 13.91
C HIS A 81 -3.09 -4.56 14.86
N ALA A 82 -3.03 -3.34 14.33
CA ALA A 82 -3.44 -2.20 15.14
C ALA A 82 -4.96 -2.30 15.30
N ARG A 83 -5.49 -2.27 16.53
CA ARG A 83 -6.94 -2.31 16.78
C ARG A 83 -7.62 -1.26 15.88
N TYR A 84 -8.74 -1.64 15.25
CA TYR A 84 -9.58 -0.79 14.39
C TYR A 84 -9.05 -0.45 12.99
N HIS A 85 -8.08 -1.18 12.44
CA HIS A 85 -7.66 -1.03 11.03
C HIS A 85 -8.11 -2.18 10.14
N GLU A 86 -8.48 -1.83 8.90
CA GLU A 86 -8.99 -2.75 7.89
C GLU A 86 -7.98 -3.87 7.59
N PRO A 87 -8.44 -5.14 7.58
CA PRO A 87 -7.58 -6.27 7.29
C PRO A 87 -7.35 -6.32 5.77
N ILE A 88 -6.30 -7.03 5.37
CA ILE A 88 -6.07 -7.48 4.00
C ILE A 88 -5.30 -6.51 3.08
N ARG A 89 -4.07 -6.15 3.49
CA ARG A 89 -3.14 -5.32 2.69
C ARG A 89 -2.78 -5.89 1.30
N ASN A 90 -3.08 -7.16 1.00
CA ASN A 90 -2.65 -7.82 -0.25
C ASN A 90 -3.78 -8.35 -1.14
N LEU A 91 -5.05 -8.31 -0.74
CA LEU A 91 -6.12 -8.93 -1.55
C LEU A 91 -6.44 -8.14 -2.82
N GLY A 92 -6.43 -6.80 -2.74
CA GLY A 92 -6.56 -5.96 -3.93
C GLY A 92 -5.46 -6.25 -4.95
N PHE A 93 -4.23 -6.42 -4.46
CA PHE A 93 -3.07 -6.75 -5.29
C PHE A 93 -3.15 -8.15 -5.89
N GLN A 94 -3.55 -9.16 -5.11
CA GLN A 94 -3.77 -10.52 -5.60
C GLN A 94 -4.86 -10.57 -6.67
N ARG A 95 -5.98 -9.85 -6.46
CA ARG A 95 -7.06 -9.73 -7.44
C ARG A 95 -6.57 -9.06 -8.72
N LEU A 96 -5.79 -7.98 -8.61
CA LEU A 96 -5.19 -7.30 -9.76
C LEU A 96 -4.38 -8.28 -10.63
N LEU A 97 -3.49 -9.05 -10.02
CA LEU A 97 -2.63 -10.00 -10.73
C LEU A 97 -3.43 -11.14 -11.37
N LYS A 98 -4.37 -11.73 -10.62
CA LYS A 98 -5.25 -12.80 -11.14
C LYS A 98 -6.10 -12.32 -12.31
N ASN A 99 -6.64 -11.10 -12.24
CA ASN A 99 -7.44 -10.52 -13.32
C ASN A 99 -6.63 -10.29 -14.61
N HIS A 100 -5.31 -10.14 -14.51
CA HIS A 100 -4.41 -10.01 -15.65
C HIS A 100 -3.81 -11.35 -16.12
N GLY A 101 -4.34 -12.48 -15.64
CA GLY A 101 -3.99 -13.83 -16.10
C GLY A 101 -2.80 -14.46 -15.38
N PHE A 102 -2.22 -13.82 -14.36
CA PHE A 102 -1.12 -14.43 -13.61
C PHE A 102 -1.62 -15.53 -12.68
N GLN A 103 -0.86 -16.62 -12.61
CA GLN A 103 -1.06 -17.64 -11.58
C GLN A 103 -0.43 -17.17 -10.27
N VAL A 104 -1.26 -17.02 -9.24
CA VAL A 104 -0.86 -16.44 -7.94
C VAL A 104 -1.09 -17.45 -6.83
N PHE A 105 -0.01 -17.81 -6.12
CA PHE A 105 -0.04 -18.68 -4.95
C PHE A 105 0.40 -17.94 -3.69
N LEU A 106 -0.12 -18.39 -2.54
CA LEU A 106 0.29 -17.92 -1.23
C LEU A 106 1.06 -19.01 -0.50
N ILE A 107 2.24 -18.67 0.01
CA ILE A 107 3.04 -19.54 0.87
C ILE A 107 2.96 -19.05 2.31
N GLY A 108 2.86 -20.02 3.23
CA GLY A 108 3.02 -19.77 4.65
C GLY A 108 4.42 -19.27 4.97
N GLU A 109 4.56 -18.01 5.43
CA GLU A 109 5.87 -17.46 5.79
C GLU A 109 6.38 -17.92 7.17
N TYR A 110 5.61 -18.76 7.87
CA TYR A 110 5.99 -19.23 9.19
C TYR A 110 7.37 -19.90 9.16
N LYS A 111 8.34 -19.27 9.84
CA LYS A 111 9.75 -19.68 9.92
C LYS A 111 10.53 -19.64 8.59
N VAL A 112 9.99 -19.09 7.49
CA VAL A 112 10.69 -19.06 6.18
C VAL A 112 11.96 -18.21 6.22
N SER A 113 12.02 -17.17 7.06
CA SER A 113 13.21 -16.32 7.24
C SER A 113 14.24 -16.85 8.24
N ARG A 114 14.00 -18.02 8.86
CA ARG A 114 14.88 -18.58 9.91
C ARG A 114 15.97 -19.47 9.35
N CYS A 115 15.84 -19.95 8.12
CA CYS A 115 16.82 -20.84 7.51
C CYS A 115 17.78 -20.06 6.62
N CYS A 116 19.09 -20.27 6.81
CA CYS A 116 20.09 -19.74 5.91
C CYS A 116 19.99 -20.47 4.56
N PRO A 117 19.89 -19.76 3.41
CA PRO A 117 19.78 -20.41 2.10
C PRO A 117 21.05 -21.18 1.70
N THR A 118 22.19 -20.92 2.35
CA THR A 118 23.46 -21.57 2.04
C THR A 118 23.66 -22.84 2.86
N CYS A 119 23.51 -22.75 4.19
CA CYS A 119 23.79 -23.87 5.08
C CYS A 119 22.55 -24.62 5.58
N HIS A 120 21.34 -24.16 5.22
CA HIS A 120 20.04 -24.75 5.59
C HIS A 120 19.77 -24.90 7.09
N ASN A 121 20.71 -24.47 7.95
CA ASN A 121 20.54 -24.44 9.39
C ASN A 121 19.64 -23.26 9.80
N GLU A 122 18.92 -23.46 10.90
CA GLU A 122 18.18 -22.39 11.56
C GLU A 122 19.18 -21.36 12.14
N SER A 123 19.28 -20.19 11.52
CA SER A 123 20.07 -19.08 12.04
C SER A 123 19.17 -18.23 12.94
N PHE A 124 19.32 -18.37 14.26
CA PHE A 124 18.50 -17.69 15.27
C PHE A 124 18.93 -16.24 15.57
N HIS A 125 19.86 -15.67 14.82
CA HIS A 125 20.33 -14.32 15.06
C HIS A 125 19.41 -13.29 14.40
N MET A 126 18.87 -12.35 15.18
CA MET A 126 18.01 -11.26 14.67
C MET A 126 18.67 -10.43 13.57
N PHE A 127 20.00 -10.40 13.53
CA PHE A 127 20.79 -9.65 12.55
C PHE A 127 21.87 -10.53 11.93
N ARG A 128 21.90 -10.57 10.60
CA ARG A 128 23.00 -11.16 9.85
C ARG A 128 24.17 -10.18 9.84
N ARG A 129 25.33 -10.58 10.36
CA ARG A 129 26.59 -9.86 10.12
C ARG A 129 27.03 -10.16 8.69
N VAL A 130 27.03 -9.14 7.84
CA VAL A 130 27.51 -9.22 6.45
C VAL A 130 28.84 -8.47 6.40
N PRO A 131 29.92 -9.05 5.85
CA PRO A 131 31.17 -8.31 5.67
C PRO A 131 30.91 -7.11 4.75
N ASN A 132 31.42 -5.94 5.14
CA ASN A 132 31.29 -4.74 4.32
C ASN A 132 32.05 -4.94 3.01
N SER A 133 31.34 -4.91 1.88
CA SER A 133 31.94 -5.07 0.54
C SER A 133 33.00 -4.00 0.21
N ARG A 134 33.01 -2.88 0.94
CA ARG A 134 34.03 -1.83 0.84
C ARG A 134 34.54 -1.48 2.24
N PRO A 135 35.45 -2.28 2.81
CA PRO A 135 36.04 -1.94 4.10
C PRO A 135 36.80 -0.62 3.98
N TYR A 136 36.69 0.23 5.00
CA TYR A 136 37.48 1.44 5.09
C TYR A 136 38.95 1.04 5.20
N GLN A 137 39.79 1.51 4.27
CA GLN A 137 41.24 1.34 4.31
C GLN A 137 41.89 2.44 5.15
#